data_AF-A0A096LX56-F1
#
_entry.id   AF-A0A096LX56-F1
#
_cell.length_a   1.000
_cell.length_b   1.000
_cell.length_c   1.000
_cell.angle_alpha   90.00
_cell.angle_beta   90.00
_cell.angle_gamma   90.00
#
_symmetry.space_group_name_H-M   'P 1'
#
loop_
_entity.id
_entity.type
_entity.pdbx_description
1 polymer ?
#
loop_
_entity_poly.entity_id
_entity_poly.type
_entity_poly.pdbx_seq_one_letter_code
_entity_poly.pdbx_strand_id
1 'polypeptide(L)'
;YIYTHKRIPCLQDLPIKLRTCEEVPPPCFLPSESTCPSCPGPTPPELSPSKIVTSQATVYGISYVKKGISVAEKEYPVCGNIVRFQDYTSGFHNFNNNVLLTLPLCELLLSGLANKSTSGQMLETLSFFNDNRYHHQTVRKAFHHFLSLTNFKFDFSCYQCGHHPPVIIADANWKLAFDIP
;
A
#
# COMPACT_ATOMS: atom_id res chain seq x y z
N TYR A 1 -7.68 -8.81 -12.43
CA TYR A 1 -6.58 -7.90 -12.83
C TYR A 1 -5.72 -7.49 -11.64
N ILE A 2 -6.23 -6.71 -10.66
CA ILE A 2 -5.40 -6.23 -9.53
C ILE A 2 -4.68 -7.38 -8.80
N TYR A 3 -5.41 -8.41 -8.39
CA TYR A 3 -4.83 -9.57 -7.70
C TYR A 3 -3.91 -10.46 -8.55
N THR A 4 -4.01 -10.38 -9.88
CA THR A 4 -3.27 -11.26 -10.79
C THR A 4 -2.08 -10.59 -11.46
N HIS A 5 -2.13 -9.27 -11.67
CA HIS A 5 -1.13 -8.50 -12.43
C HIS A 5 -0.50 -7.38 -11.61
N LYS A 6 -1.16 -6.91 -10.54
CA LYS A 6 -0.68 -5.85 -9.65
C LYS A 6 -0.37 -6.35 -8.25
N ARG A 7 -0.27 -7.67 -8.10
CA ARG A 7 0.14 -8.30 -6.85
C ARG A 7 1.57 -7.89 -6.56
N ILE A 8 1.80 -7.43 -5.34
CA ILE A 8 3.13 -7.03 -4.89
C ILE A 8 3.86 -8.32 -4.50
N PRO A 9 5.07 -8.60 -5.02
CA PRO A 9 5.89 -9.71 -4.54
C PRO A 9 6.15 -9.62 -3.03
N CYS A 10 6.68 -10.68 -2.42
CA CYS A 10 7.17 -10.54 -1.05
C CYS A 10 8.19 -9.40 -1.02
N LEU A 11 8.11 -8.51 -0.03
CA LEU A 11 9.01 -7.35 0.04
C LEU A 11 10.48 -7.79 0.02
N GLN A 12 10.81 -8.94 0.60
CA GLN A 12 12.15 -9.52 0.57
C GLN A 12 12.71 -9.74 -0.85
N ASP A 13 11.84 -10.01 -1.83
CA ASP A 13 12.19 -10.20 -3.24
C ASP A 13 12.36 -8.88 -3.99
N LEU A 14 11.99 -7.75 -3.39
CA LEU A 14 12.12 -6.43 -3.99
C LEU A 14 13.54 -5.86 -3.77
N PRO A 15 14.04 -5.05 -4.72
CA PRO A 15 15.27 -4.29 -4.56
C PRO A 15 15.30 -3.52 -3.24
N ILE A 16 16.41 -3.61 -2.50
CA ILE A 16 16.56 -2.97 -1.18
C ILE A 16 16.24 -1.47 -1.23
N LYS A 17 16.66 -0.78 -2.31
CA LYS A 17 16.40 0.64 -2.52
C LYS A 17 14.91 0.98 -2.45
N LEU A 18 14.03 0.15 -3.05
CA LEU A 18 12.58 0.38 -3.02
C LEU A 18 11.97 0.20 -1.62
N ARG A 19 12.65 -0.56 -0.75
CA ARG A 19 12.19 -0.85 0.62
C ARG A 19 12.76 0.09 1.66
N THR A 20 13.89 0.74 1.40
CA THR A 20 14.60 1.52 2.41
C THR A 20 14.75 2.99 2.06
N CYS A 21 14.60 3.37 0.78
CA CYS A 21 14.75 4.76 0.35
C CYS A 21 13.39 5.36 0.00
N GLU A 22 13.08 6.52 0.60
CA GLU A 22 11.87 7.26 0.27
C GLU A 22 12.14 8.22 -0.90
N GLU A 23 11.52 7.93 -2.05
CA GLU A 23 11.55 8.84 -3.19
C GLU A 23 10.58 10.00 -3.01
N VAL A 24 10.87 11.15 -3.63
CA VAL A 24 9.97 12.30 -3.59
C VAL A 24 8.71 11.98 -4.41
N PRO A 25 7.50 12.15 -3.86
CA PRO A 25 6.28 11.88 -4.63
C PRO A 25 6.18 12.80 -5.85
N PRO A 26 5.84 12.26 -7.03
CA PRO A 26 5.62 13.06 -8.23
C PRO A 26 4.47 14.05 -8.01
N PRO A 27 4.39 15.11 -8.83
CA PRO A 27 3.28 16.07 -8.75
C PRO A 27 1.92 15.42 -9.06
N CYS A 28 1.91 14.38 -9.92
CA CYS A 28 0.73 13.61 -10.26
C CYS A 28 1.05 12.13 -10.42
N PHE A 29 0.29 11.26 -9.76
CA PHE A 29 0.34 9.82 -9.97
C PHE A 29 -0.57 9.41 -11.13
N LEU A 30 0.01 8.75 -12.13
CA LEU A 30 -0.67 8.36 -13.37
C LEU A 30 -0.69 6.83 -13.51
N PRO A 31 -1.81 6.22 -13.95
CA PRO A 31 -1.83 4.80 -14.28
C PRO A 31 -0.92 4.51 -15.48
N SER A 32 -0.05 3.49 -15.35
CA SER A 32 0.93 3.10 -16.38
C SER A 32 0.30 2.30 -17.52
N GLU A 33 -0.91 1.79 -17.34
CA GLU A 33 -1.64 1.03 -18.35
C GLU A 33 -1.96 1.87 -19.59
N SER A 34 -1.81 1.23 -20.75
CA SER A 34 -2.23 1.74 -22.08
C SER A 34 -3.37 0.93 -22.70
N THR A 35 -3.62 -0.30 -22.23
CA THR A 35 -4.55 -1.27 -22.86
C THR A 35 -5.39 -2.03 -21.84
N CYS A 36 -6.60 -2.44 -22.23
CA CYS A 36 -7.53 -3.14 -21.35
C CYS A 36 -7.16 -4.59 -21.02
N PRO A 37 -7.00 -4.97 -19.74
CA PRO A 37 -6.76 -6.35 -19.36
C PRO A 37 -8.04 -7.22 -19.38
N SER A 38 -9.22 -6.60 -19.47
CA SER A 38 -10.51 -7.28 -19.32
C SER A 38 -11.33 -7.37 -20.60
N CYS A 39 -11.04 -6.55 -21.62
CA CYS A 39 -11.79 -6.58 -22.88
C CYS A 39 -11.26 -7.71 -23.78
N PRO A 40 -12.10 -8.67 -24.20
CA PRO A 40 -11.71 -9.68 -25.17
C PRO A 40 -11.60 -9.05 -26.56
N GLY A 41 -10.45 -9.17 -27.21
CA GLY A 41 -10.25 -8.73 -28.58
C GLY A 41 -8.80 -8.93 -29.05
N PRO A 42 -8.55 -9.04 -30.38
CA PRO A 42 -7.20 -9.15 -30.93
C PRO A 42 -6.35 -7.90 -30.66
N THR A 43 -7.00 -6.76 -30.42
CA THR A 43 -6.37 -5.50 -30.02
C THR A 43 -7.24 -4.86 -28.92
N PRO A 44 -6.81 -4.85 -27.65
CA PRO A 44 -7.55 -4.18 -26.60
C PRO A 44 -7.73 -2.69 -26.92
N PRO A 45 -8.90 -2.08 -26.63
CA PRO A 45 -9.11 -0.67 -26.89
C PRO A 45 -8.14 0.19 -26.06
N GLU A 46 -7.69 1.30 -26.64
CA GLU A 46 -6.89 2.29 -25.93
C GLU A 46 -7.69 2.94 -24.79
N LEU A 47 -6.97 3.31 -23.74
CA LEU A 47 -7.52 4.04 -22.60
C LEU A 47 -7.89 5.47 -22.98
N SER A 48 -8.91 6.01 -22.29
CA SER A 48 -9.17 7.45 -22.34
C SER A 48 -7.97 8.25 -21.82
N PRO A 49 -7.87 9.55 -22.18
CA PRO A 49 -6.88 10.43 -21.58
C PRO A 49 -7.00 10.44 -20.06
N SER A 50 -5.85 10.53 -19.38
CA SER A 50 -5.80 10.58 -17.91
C SER A 50 -6.64 11.73 -17.38
N LYS A 51 -7.57 11.43 -16.48
CA LYS A 51 -8.42 12.38 -15.77
C LYS A 51 -7.97 12.50 -14.32
N ILE A 52 -7.74 13.71 -13.83
CA ILE A 52 -7.43 13.95 -12.42
C ILE A 52 -8.68 13.63 -11.59
N VAL A 53 -8.57 12.66 -10.69
CA VAL A 53 -9.65 12.26 -9.77
C VAL A 53 -9.56 13.02 -8.45
N THR A 54 -8.36 13.38 -8.02
CA THR A 54 -8.13 14.23 -6.85
C THR A 54 -6.84 15.01 -7.00
N SER A 55 -6.80 16.22 -6.44
CA SER A 55 -5.57 17.03 -6.28
C SER A 55 -5.16 17.18 -4.82
N GLN A 56 -5.83 16.44 -3.92
CA GLN A 56 -5.69 16.56 -2.45
C GLN A 56 -5.23 15.25 -1.81
N ALA A 57 -4.63 14.34 -2.59
CA ALA A 57 -4.13 13.10 -2.06
C ALA A 57 -3.00 13.35 -1.04
N THR A 58 -2.92 12.46 -0.06
CA THR A 58 -1.89 12.46 0.97
C THR A 58 -1.01 11.23 0.82
N VAL A 59 0.30 11.46 0.78
CA VAL A 59 1.33 10.42 0.80
C VAL A 59 1.93 10.36 2.20
N TYR A 60 1.85 9.20 2.84
CA TYR A 60 2.47 8.92 4.13
C TYR A 60 3.77 8.14 3.93
N GLY A 61 4.87 8.69 4.43
CA GLY A 61 6.19 8.07 4.46
C GLY A 61 6.86 8.26 5.82
N ILE A 62 7.88 7.48 6.12
CA ILE A 62 8.59 7.48 7.41
C ILE A 62 9.08 8.90 7.77
N SER A 63 9.74 9.56 6.83
CA SER A 63 10.37 10.88 7.02
C SER A 63 9.47 12.05 6.65
N TYR A 64 8.31 11.82 6.01
CA TYR A 64 7.42 12.91 5.62
C TYR A 64 5.95 12.51 5.51
N VAL A 65 5.07 13.49 5.67
CA VAL A 65 3.68 13.44 5.23
C VAL A 65 3.44 14.55 4.21
N LYS A 66 3.17 14.19 2.95
CA LYS A 66 2.99 15.14 1.83
C LYS A 66 1.53 15.18 1.39
N LYS A 67 0.90 16.35 1.47
CA LYS A 67 -0.49 16.60 1.03
C LYS A 67 -0.51 17.35 -0.31
N GLY A 68 -1.69 17.42 -0.93
CA GLY A 68 -1.89 18.18 -2.17
C GLY A 68 -1.30 17.51 -3.40
N ILE A 69 -1.20 16.17 -3.39
CA ILE A 69 -0.73 15.42 -4.55
C ILE A 69 -1.90 15.10 -5.47
N SER A 70 -1.66 15.24 -6.78
CA SER A 70 -2.65 14.83 -7.77
C SER A 70 -2.59 13.34 -8.03
N VAL A 71 -3.74 12.73 -8.23
CA VAL A 71 -3.87 11.35 -8.69
C VAL A 71 -4.86 11.36 -9.84
N ALA A 72 -4.48 10.66 -10.90
CA ALA A 72 -5.31 10.49 -12.07
C ALA A 72 -5.75 9.04 -12.24
N GLU A 73 -6.83 8.88 -12.98
CA GLU A 73 -7.34 7.61 -13.43
C GLU A 73 -7.59 7.67 -14.94
N LYS A 74 -7.70 6.50 -15.54
CA LYS A 74 -8.08 6.33 -16.94
C LYS A 74 -9.28 5.41 -17.00
N GLU A 75 -10.11 5.57 -18.01
CA GLU A 75 -11.32 4.76 -18.19
C GLU A 75 -11.24 4.01 -19.52
N TYR A 76 -11.69 2.76 -19.52
CA TYR A 76 -11.85 2.00 -20.76
C TYR A 76 -13.19 2.36 -21.41
N PRO A 77 -13.19 2.97 -22.60
CA PRO A 77 -14.42 3.48 -23.22
C PRO A 77 -15.43 2.37 -23.57
N VAL A 78 -14.96 1.13 -23.76
CA VAL A 78 -15.81 0.01 -24.19
C VAL A 78 -16.50 -0.69 -23.01
N CYS A 79 -15.80 -0.87 -21.89
CA CYS A 79 -16.33 -1.63 -20.74
C CYS A 79 -16.55 -0.80 -19.48
N GLY A 80 -16.22 0.50 -19.50
CA GLY A 80 -16.38 1.42 -18.37
C GLY A 80 -15.46 1.12 -17.18
N ASN A 81 -14.52 0.19 -17.30
CA ASN A 81 -13.60 -0.15 -16.23
C ASN A 81 -12.63 1.01 -15.97
N ILE A 82 -12.41 1.34 -14.71
CA ILE A 82 -11.50 2.39 -14.29
C ILE A 82 -10.14 1.79 -13.92
N VAL A 83 -9.08 2.40 -14.43
CA VAL A 83 -7.69 2.11 -14.08
C VAL A 83 -7.18 3.21 -13.18
N ARG A 84 -6.85 2.84 -11.95
CA ARG A 84 -6.16 3.68 -10.98
C ARG A 84 -4.67 3.44 -11.01
N PHE A 85 -3.89 4.43 -10.58
CA PHE A 85 -2.47 4.25 -10.31
C PHE A 85 -2.26 3.10 -9.31
N GLN A 86 -1.63 2.02 -9.74
CA GLN A 86 -1.27 0.89 -8.89
C GLN A 86 0.02 0.28 -9.45
N ASP A 87 1.16 0.85 -9.04
CA ASP A 87 2.48 0.39 -9.46
C ASP A 87 3.44 0.46 -8.28
N TYR A 88 3.78 -0.70 -7.72
CA TYR A 88 4.69 -0.76 -6.56
C TYR A 88 6.13 -0.44 -6.96
N THR A 89 6.49 -0.56 -8.24
CA THR A 89 7.87 -0.33 -8.70
C THR A 89 8.29 1.14 -8.58
N SER A 90 7.32 2.06 -8.50
CA SER A 90 7.57 3.47 -8.20
C SER A 90 7.82 3.75 -6.72
N GLY A 91 7.82 2.74 -5.84
CA GLY A 91 8.01 2.91 -4.41
C GLY A 91 6.76 3.37 -3.63
N PHE A 92 5.58 3.38 -4.26
CA PHE A 92 4.34 3.85 -3.64
C PHE A 92 3.23 2.80 -3.73
N HIS A 93 2.44 2.69 -2.67
CA HIS A 93 1.24 1.88 -2.60
C HIS A 93 0.00 2.78 -2.56
N ASN A 94 -0.88 2.65 -3.55
CA ASN A 94 -2.15 3.35 -3.59
C ASN A 94 -3.24 2.56 -2.83
N PHE A 95 -3.83 3.17 -1.80
CA PHE A 95 -4.98 2.59 -1.09
C PHE A 95 -6.29 2.91 -1.82
N ASN A 96 -6.58 4.20 -2.03
CA ASN A 96 -7.90 4.66 -2.49
C ASN A 96 -7.88 5.99 -3.27
N ASN A 97 -6.79 6.29 -3.99
CA ASN A 97 -6.50 7.54 -4.72
C ASN A 97 -6.34 8.79 -3.83
N ASN A 98 -6.87 8.80 -2.61
CA ASN A 98 -6.70 9.90 -1.67
C ASN A 98 -5.56 9.65 -0.66
N VAL A 99 -5.20 8.39 -0.46
CA VAL A 99 -4.19 7.96 0.50
C VAL A 99 -3.22 7.03 -0.21
N LEU A 100 -1.94 7.37 -0.12
CA LEU A 100 -0.85 6.53 -0.59
C LEU A 100 0.16 6.33 0.54
N LEU A 101 0.80 5.17 0.56
CA LEU A 101 1.89 4.84 1.47
C LEU A 101 3.18 4.70 0.66
N THR A 102 4.31 5.10 1.24
CA THR A 102 5.63 4.70 0.71
C THR A 102 5.86 3.22 1.00
N LEU A 103 6.54 2.51 0.11
CA LEU A 103 6.95 1.13 0.38
C LEU A 103 7.87 1.00 1.60
N PRO A 104 8.80 1.93 1.88
CA PRO A 104 9.55 1.92 3.13
C PRO A 104 8.67 1.98 4.38
N LEU A 105 7.61 2.79 4.40
CA LEU A 105 6.66 2.77 5.51
C LEU A 105 5.97 1.41 5.66
N CYS A 106 5.59 0.77 4.55
CA CYS A 106 5.04 -0.58 4.57
C CYS A 106 6.04 -1.63 5.09
N GLU A 107 7.31 -1.57 4.69
CA GLU A 107 8.39 -2.45 5.18
C GLU A 107 8.61 -2.25 6.68
N LEU A 108 8.62 -1.00 7.16
CA LEU A 108 8.75 -0.69 8.58
C LEU A 108 7.59 -1.30 9.38
N LEU A 109 6.34 -1.08 8.95
CA LEU A 109 5.16 -1.62 9.63
C LEU A 109 5.12 -3.15 9.58
N LEU A 110 5.54 -3.77 8.48
CA LEU A 110 5.65 -5.23 8.34
C LEU A 110 6.74 -5.80 9.25
N SER A 111 7.89 -5.13 9.32
CA SER A 111 8.99 -5.51 10.22
C SER A 111 8.59 -5.37 11.68
N GLY A 112 7.85 -4.32 12.02
CA GLY A 112 7.25 -4.15 13.34
C GLY A 112 6.32 -5.29 13.70
N LEU A 113 5.43 -5.68 12.77
CA LEU A 113 4.55 -6.83 12.92
C LEU A 113 5.33 -8.13 13.16
N ALA A 114 6.36 -8.41 12.35
CA ALA A 114 7.20 -9.59 12.51
C ALA A 114 7.94 -9.60 13.87
N ASN A 115 8.35 -8.43 14.36
CA ASN A 115 9.00 -8.25 15.66
C ASN A 115 8.01 -7.96 16.80
N LYS A 116 6.72 -8.23 16.63
CA LYS A 116 5.66 -8.08 17.66
C LYS A 116 5.55 -6.67 18.26
N SER A 117 5.98 -5.66 17.52
CA SER A 117 5.82 -4.26 17.88
C SER A 117 4.40 -3.79 17.55
N THR A 118 3.83 -2.92 18.38
CA THR A 118 2.46 -2.44 18.17
C THR A 118 2.41 -1.33 17.11
N SER A 119 1.51 -1.46 16.12
CA SER A 119 1.36 -0.44 15.06
C SER A 119 1.06 0.92 15.65
N GLY A 120 0.25 0.96 16.71
CA GLY A 120 -0.06 2.20 17.42
C GLY A 120 1.19 2.92 17.91
N GLN A 121 2.10 2.24 18.60
CA GLN A 121 3.34 2.87 19.10
C GLN A 121 4.27 3.31 17.98
N MET A 122 4.38 2.51 16.91
CA MET A 122 5.19 2.89 15.75
C MET A 122 4.65 4.13 15.06
N LEU A 123 3.33 4.19 14.85
CA LEU A 123 2.67 5.34 14.25
C LEU A 123 2.74 6.58 15.16
N GLU A 124 2.64 6.42 16.48
CA GLU A 124 2.85 7.50 17.44
C GLU A 124 4.26 8.08 17.35
N THR A 125 5.27 7.20 17.26
CA THR A 125 6.66 7.61 17.06
C THR A 125 6.83 8.38 15.76
N LEU A 126 6.27 7.88 14.65
CA LEU A 126 6.30 8.56 13.37
C LEU A 126 5.55 9.90 13.39
N SER A 127 4.42 9.96 14.11
CA SER A 127 3.62 11.16 14.31
C SER A 127 4.44 12.26 14.97
N PHE A 128 5.19 11.92 16.03
CA PHE A 128 6.10 12.85 16.71
C PHE A 128 7.14 13.46 15.76
N PHE A 129 7.76 12.64 14.91
CA PHE A 129 8.76 13.11 13.93
C PHE A 129 8.18 13.85 12.71
N ASN A 130 6.85 13.86 12.55
CA ASN A 130 6.16 14.43 11.41
C ASN A 130 5.12 15.50 11.82
N ASP A 131 5.38 16.25 12.90
CA ASP A 131 4.50 17.31 13.42
C ASP A 131 3.04 16.86 13.66
N ASN A 132 2.84 15.62 14.12
CA ASN A 132 1.52 15.03 14.33
C ASN A 132 0.60 14.98 13.09
N ARG A 133 1.18 14.90 11.89
CA ARG A 133 0.42 14.83 10.63
C ARG A 133 -0.07 13.41 10.29
N TYR A 134 0.29 12.42 11.10
CA TYR A 134 -0.07 11.02 10.89
C TYR A 134 -1.50 10.71 11.33
N HIS A 135 -2.31 10.17 10.42
CA HIS A 135 -3.67 9.72 10.76
C HIS A 135 -3.69 8.21 10.96
N HIS A 136 -3.58 7.77 12.21
CA HIS A 136 -3.29 6.36 12.56
C HIS A 136 -4.27 5.36 11.93
N GLN A 137 -5.57 5.63 12.03
CA GLN A 137 -6.61 4.74 11.49
C GLN A 137 -6.55 4.63 9.96
N THR A 138 -6.18 5.73 9.29
CA THR A 138 -6.07 5.75 7.83
C THR A 138 -4.86 4.95 7.36
N VAL A 139 -3.70 5.18 8.00
CA VAL A 139 -2.47 4.46 7.67
C VAL A 139 -2.64 2.96 7.96
N ARG A 140 -3.29 2.58 9.06
CA ARG A 140 -3.59 1.17 9.38
C ARG A 140 -4.45 0.51 8.30
N LYS A 141 -5.55 1.16 7.88
CA LYS A 141 -6.42 0.62 6.81
C LYS A 141 -5.68 0.49 5.48
N ALA A 142 -4.88 1.49 5.12
CA ALA A 142 -4.05 1.45 3.93
C ALA A 142 -2.98 0.34 4.00
N PHE A 143 -2.38 0.11 5.17
CA PHE A 143 -1.43 -0.96 5.39
C PHE A 143 -2.10 -2.35 5.31
N HIS A 144 -3.30 -2.53 5.86
CA HIS A 144 -4.05 -3.78 5.68
C HIS A 144 -4.38 -4.06 4.21
N HIS A 145 -4.74 -3.03 3.44
CA HIS A 145 -4.92 -3.16 2.00
C HIS A 145 -3.60 -3.56 1.30
N PHE A 146 -2.47 -2.96 1.69
CA PHE A 146 -1.15 -3.38 1.23
C PHE A 146 -0.89 -4.87 1.51
N LEU A 147 -1.14 -5.35 2.74
CA LEU A 147 -0.96 -6.77 3.08
C LEU A 147 -1.82 -7.68 2.19
N SER A 148 -3.07 -7.30 1.92
CA SER A 148 -3.97 -8.07 1.06
C SER A 148 -3.51 -8.17 -0.41
N LEU A 149 -2.79 -7.16 -0.90
CA LEU A 149 -2.23 -7.14 -2.25
C LEU A 149 -0.81 -7.70 -2.35
N THR A 150 -0.18 -7.99 -1.21
CA THR A 150 1.18 -8.55 -1.17
C THR A 150 1.12 -10.06 -1.19
N ASN A 151 2.05 -10.70 -1.89
CA ASN A 151 2.29 -12.13 -1.82
C ASN A 151 3.06 -12.48 -0.53
N PHE A 152 2.48 -12.12 0.61
CA PHE A 152 3.02 -12.39 1.92
C PHE A 152 2.36 -13.65 2.49
N LYS A 153 3.17 -14.57 3.01
CA LYS A 153 2.68 -15.69 3.81
C LYS A 153 2.94 -15.37 5.27
N PHE A 154 1.88 -15.35 6.05
CA PHE A 154 1.95 -15.22 7.49
C PHE A 154 2.47 -16.53 8.10
N ASP A 155 3.78 -16.63 8.27
CA ASP A 155 4.42 -17.71 9.05
C ASP A 155 4.65 -17.21 10.48
N PHE A 156 3.55 -17.02 11.21
CA PHE A 156 3.62 -16.74 12.62
C PHE A 156 2.65 -17.63 13.39
N SER A 157 3.06 -17.99 14.60
CA SER A 157 2.28 -18.81 15.50
C SER A 157 1.73 -17.92 16.60
N CYS A 158 0.41 -17.93 16.74
CA CYS A 158 -0.31 -17.18 17.74
C CYS A 158 -0.77 -18.15 18.83
N TYR A 159 -0.46 -17.91 20.09
CA TYR A 159 -0.92 -18.75 21.21
C TYR A 159 -2.46 -18.88 21.23
N GLN A 160 -3.16 -17.79 20.91
CA GLN A 160 -4.63 -17.74 20.93
C GLN A 160 -5.28 -18.03 19.56
N CYS A 161 -4.57 -17.79 18.44
CA CYS A 161 -5.12 -17.95 17.09
C CYS A 161 -4.57 -19.18 16.34
N GLY A 162 -3.67 -19.96 16.95
CA GLY A 162 -3.02 -21.11 16.34
C GLY A 162 -1.92 -20.74 15.35
N HIS A 163 -1.43 -21.75 14.63
CA HIS A 163 -0.42 -21.60 13.58
C HIS A 163 -1.05 -21.02 12.30
N HIS A 164 -0.38 -20.05 11.67
CA HIS A 164 -0.77 -19.48 10.37
C HIS A 164 -2.20 -18.89 10.33
N PRO A 165 -2.61 -18.01 11.26
CA PRO A 165 -3.97 -17.51 11.23
C PRO A 165 -4.22 -16.68 9.96
N PRO A 166 -5.35 -16.91 9.26
CA PRO A 166 -5.64 -16.29 7.96
C PRO A 166 -5.96 -14.79 8.07
N VAL A 167 -6.19 -14.27 9.27
CA VAL A 167 -6.58 -12.88 9.53
C VAL A 167 -5.79 -12.32 10.71
N ILE A 168 -5.10 -11.19 10.49
CA ILE A 168 -4.47 -10.41 11.55
C ILE A 168 -5.43 -9.30 12.02
N ILE A 169 -5.95 -9.42 13.23
CA ILE A 169 -6.71 -8.34 13.88
C ILE A 169 -5.75 -7.48 14.73
N ALA A 170 -4.91 -6.70 14.05
CA ALA A 170 -4.04 -5.61 14.56
C ALA A 170 -3.67 -5.61 16.08
N ASP A 171 -3.55 -4.44 16.72
CA ASP A 171 -2.98 -4.22 18.07
C ASP A 171 -3.48 -5.18 19.18
N ALA A 172 -4.69 -5.73 19.09
CA ALA A 172 -5.21 -6.71 20.06
C ALA A 172 -4.50 -8.07 19.94
N ASN A 173 -4.28 -8.54 18.71
CA ASN A 173 -3.51 -9.76 18.46
C ASN A 173 -2.01 -9.54 18.70
N TRP A 174 -1.50 -8.31 18.58
CA TRP A 174 -0.07 -8.01 18.63
C TRP A 174 0.49 -7.94 20.06
N LYS A 175 -0.34 -7.56 21.05
CA LYS A 175 0.08 -7.48 22.46
C LYS A 175 -0.09 -8.78 23.26
N LEU A 176 -1.08 -9.61 22.92
CA LEU A 176 -1.56 -10.68 23.81
C LEU A 176 -1.24 -12.09 23.33
N ALA A 177 -0.84 -12.26 22.07
CA ALA A 177 -1.03 -13.54 21.41
C ALA A 177 0.22 -14.14 20.72
N PHE A 178 1.41 -13.53 20.82
CA PHE A 178 2.63 -14.04 20.18
C PHE A 178 3.73 -14.45 21.19
N ASP A 179 3.93 -15.75 21.39
CA ASP A 179 4.92 -16.30 22.33
C ASP A 179 6.36 -15.98 21.96
N ILE A 180 7.07 -15.42 22.94
CA ILE A 180 8.49 -15.02 22.94
C ILE A 180 9.37 -16.27 23.10
N PRO A 181 10.39 -16.49 22.25
CA PRO A 181 11.59 -17.22 22.67
C PRO A 181 12.45 -16.34 23.58
#